data_AF-A0A2V9QU95-F1
#
_entry.id   AF-A0A2V9QU95-F1
#
_cell.length_a   1.000
_cell.length_b   1.000
_cell.length_c   1.000
_cell.angle_alpha   90.00
_cell.angle_beta   90.00
_cell.angle_gamma   90.00
#
_symmetry.space_group_name_H-M   'P 1'
#
loop_
_entity.id
_entity.type
_entity.pdbx_description
1 polymer ?
#
loop_
_entity_poly.entity_id
_entity_poly.type
_entity_poly.pdbx_seq_one_letter_code
_entity_poly.pdbx_strand_id
1 'polypeptide(L)'
;MSAYAETHTMRLKYLFAIALLAAVALAKEPRHYQSGKLLKMQSVKCGTDEKNGKSLAGEMIGTDSSHMKTRELLCQEYALQTDMLIYTIRPKDDKHPALLPVGEKAQFRLDKDKMLLRVEDMDDKEREYVVVSMVPRDSVDTTASAAKAAK
;
A
#
# COMPACT_ATOMS: atom_id res chain seq x y z
N MET A 1 34.54 15.03 -55.00
CA MET A 1 34.46 15.34 -53.55
C MET A 1 33.01 15.49 -53.04
N SER A 2 31.98 15.65 -53.88
CA SER A 2 30.57 15.79 -53.42
C SER A 2 29.92 14.53 -52.84
N ALA A 3 30.25 13.33 -53.35
CA ALA A 3 29.61 12.09 -52.89
C ALA A 3 29.97 11.69 -51.44
N TYR A 4 31.11 12.17 -50.93
CA TYR A 4 31.59 11.91 -49.56
C TYR A 4 30.83 12.77 -48.51
N ALA A 5 30.37 13.96 -48.92
CA ALA A 5 29.59 14.85 -48.07
C ALA A 5 28.14 14.34 -47.90
N GLU A 6 27.51 13.84 -48.97
CA GLU A 6 26.16 13.27 -48.91
C GLU A 6 26.08 12.01 -48.04
N THR A 7 27.03 11.09 -48.18
CA THR A 7 27.08 9.89 -47.33
C THR A 7 27.30 10.22 -45.86
N HIS A 8 28.08 11.26 -45.55
CA HIS A 8 28.26 11.73 -44.18
C HIS A 8 26.98 12.33 -43.59
N THR A 9 26.23 13.15 -44.36
CA THR A 9 24.95 13.71 -43.91
C THR A 9 23.87 12.66 -43.68
N MET A 10 23.79 11.62 -44.51
CA MET A 10 22.87 10.49 -44.31
C MET A 10 23.23 9.70 -43.05
N ARG A 11 24.50 9.34 -42.86
CA ARG A 11 24.97 8.62 -41.66
C ARG A 11 24.75 9.43 -40.37
N LEU A 12 24.97 10.74 -40.41
CA LEU A 12 24.74 11.63 -39.27
C LEU A 12 23.25 11.70 -38.90
N LYS A 13 22.35 11.76 -39.89
CA LYS A 13 20.90 11.71 -39.66
C LYS A 13 20.45 10.39 -39.02
N TYR A 14 20.99 9.25 -39.47
CA TYR A 14 20.69 7.95 -38.86
C TYR A 14 21.21 7.84 -37.42
N LEU A 15 22.42 8.34 -37.15
CA LEU A 15 22.97 8.38 -35.79
C LEU A 15 22.12 9.26 -34.87
N PHE A 16 21.65 10.41 -35.36
CA PHE A 16 20.77 11.29 -34.60
C PHE A 16 19.40 10.64 -34.33
N ALA A 17 18.83 9.94 -35.31
CA ALA A 17 17.58 9.21 -35.15
C ALA A 17 17.70 8.06 -34.12
N ILE A 18 18.81 7.32 -34.13
CA ILE A 18 19.08 6.25 -33.15
C ILE A 18 19.27 6.84 -31.76
N ALA A 19 19.98 7.97 -31.63
CA ALA A 19 20.14 8.65 -30.35
C ALA A 19 18.80 9.14 -29.77
N LEU A 20 17.91 9.68 -30.60
CA LEU A 20 16.57 10.09 -30.19
C LEU A 20 15.70 8.90 -29.77
N LEU A 21 15.77 7.77 -30.47
CA LEU A 21 15.08 6.54 -30.10
C LEU A 21 15.62 5.92 -28.80
N ALA A 22 16.92 6.02 -28.53
CA ALA A 22 17.50 5.56 -27.27
C ALA A 22 17.04 6.42 -26.07
N ALA A 23 16.84 7.72 -26.28
CA ALA A 23 16.37 8.64 -25.23
C ALA A 23 14.93 8.30 -24.76
N VAL A 24 14.04 7.85 -25.66
CA VAL A 24 12.68 7.44 -25.26
C VAL A 24 12.65 6.10 -24.54
N ALA A 25 13.60 5.19 -24.82
CA ALA A 25 13.70 3.89 -24.17
C ALA A 25 14.20 3.98 -22.72
N LEU A 26 14.91 5.06 -22.38
CA LEU A 26 15.42 5.33 -21.02
C LEU A 26 14.39 6.03 -20.12
N ALA A 27 13.21 6.39 -20.63
CA ALA A 27 12.13 6.98 -19.85
C ALA A 27 11.39 5.93 -19.00
N LYS A 28 12.12 5.22 -18.14
CA LYS A 28 11.50 4.45 -17.06
C LYS A 28 11.17 5.45 -15.95
N GLU A 29 9.91 5.87 -15.92
CA GLU A 29 9.42 6.82 -14.89
C GLU A 29 9.84 6.35 -13.49
N PRO A 30 10.48 7.22 -12.69
CA PRO A 30 10.87 6.86 -11.35
C PRO A 30 9.60 6.58 -10.54
N ARG A 31 9.47 5.34 -10.07
CA ARG A 31 8.43 4.97 -9.09
C ARG A 31 8.68 5.83 -7.85
N HIS A 32 7.81 6.78 -7.58
CA HIS A 32 7.97 7.70 -6.45
C HIS A 32 7.66 6.97 -5.15
N TYR A 33 8.69 6.37 -4.55
CA TYR A 33 8.60 5.77 -3.23
C TYR A 33 8.73 6.86 -2.17
N GLN A 34 7.83 6.82 -1.20
CA GLN A 34 7.89 7.62 0.02
C GLN A 34 8.37 6.72 1.15
N SER A 35 9.06 7.30 2.13
CA SER A 35 9.51 6.57 3.31
C SER A 35 8.66 6.92 4.52
N GLY A 36 8.37 5.91 5.35
CA GLY A 36 7.68 6.07 6.61
C GLY A 36 8.19 5.08 7.65
N LYS A 37 7.78 5.27 8.90
CA LYS A 37 8.09 4.40 10.03
C LYS A 37 6.83 3.70 10.51
N LEU A 38 6.90 2.38 10.70
CA LEU A 38 5.81 1.63 11.30
C LEU A 38 5.80 1.87 12.81
N LEU A 39 4.78 2.54 13.33
CA LEU A 39 4.72 2.93 14.74
C LEU A 39 4.11 1.87 15.64
N LYS A 40 3.05 1.23 15.16
CA LYS A 40 2.29 0.26 15.96
C LYS A 40 1.51 -0.68 15.07
N MET A 41 1.20 -1.84 15.64
CA MET A 41 0.23 -2.80 15.15
C MET A 41 -0.90 -2.91 16.16
N GLN A 42 -2.15 -2.89 15.72
CA GLN A 42 -3.33 -3.08 16.55
C GLN A 42 -4.27 -4.09 15.91
N SER A 43 -5.01 -4.83 16.73
CA SER A 43 -6.06 -5.73 16.26
C SER A 43 -7.42 -5.07 16.50
N VAL A 44 -8.18 -4.82 15.44
CA VAL A 44 -9.45 -4.10 15.51
C VAL A 44 -10.58 -4.96 14.97
N LYS A 45 -11.78 -4.77 15.53
CA LYS A 45 -13.00 -5.39 15.00
C LYS A 45 -13.31 -4.76 13.64
N CYS A 46 -13.26 -5.58 12.59
CA CYS A 46 -13.35 -5.10 11.21
C CYS A 46 -14.45 -5.77 10.38
N GLY A 47 -15.08 -6.82 10.92
CA GLY A 47 -16.17 -7.52 10.25
C GLY A 47 -16.81 -8.57 11.14
N THR A 48 -17.80 -9.27 10.61
CA THR A 48 -18.49 -10.40 11.25
C THR A 48 -18.36 -11.61 10.33
N ASP A 49 -17.85 -12.72 10.86
CA ASP A 49 -17.78 -13.99 10.11
C ASP A 49 -19.18 -14.62 10.10
N GLU A 50 -20.01 -14.24 9.12
CA GLU A 50 -21.11 -15.11 8.71
C GLU A 50 -20.49 -16.28 7.94
N LYS A 51 -20.08 -17.31 8.67
CA LYS A 51 -19.89 -18.64 8.07
C LYS A 51 -21.24 -19.14 7.54
N ASN A 52 -21.67 -18.69 6.36
CA ASN A 52 -22.42 -19.52 5.41
C ASN A 52 -22.60 -18.88 4.02
N GLY A 53 -21.51 -18.81 3.25
CA GLY A 53 -21.58 -18.77 1.77
C GLY A 53 -22.13 -20.06 1.13
N LYS A 54 -22.91 -20.87 1.86
CA LYS A 54 -23.59 -22.09 1.42
C LYS A 54 -24.97 -22.25 2.09
N SER A 55 -25.80 -21.22 2.13
CA SER A 55 -27.22 -21.43 2.50
C SER A 55 -28.24 -20.59 1.73
N LEU A 56 -27.88 -19.97 0.60
CA LEU A 56 -28.91 -19.46 -0.33
C LEU A 56 -29.73 -20.60 -1.00
N ALA A 57 -29.31 -21.86 -0.83
CA ALA A 57 -30.08 -23.05 -1.22
C ALA A 57 -30.80 -23.74 -0.02
N GLY A 58 -30.79 -23.13 1.17
CA GLY A 58 -31.27 -23.76 2.42
C GLY A 58 -32.59 -23.23 2.95
N GLU A 59 -33.26 -22.30 2.25
CA GLU A 59 -34.48 -21.64 2.74
C GLU A 59 -35.76 -22.48 2.57
N MET A 60 -35.63 -23.81 2.58
CA MET A 60 -36.74 -24.78 2.49
C MET A 60 -36.70 -25.90 3.52
N ILE A 61 -35.86 -25.83 4.56
CA ILE A 61 -35.93 -26.80 5.66
C ILE A 61 -35.94 -26.05 6.97
N GLY A 62 -37.15 -25.78 7.45
CA GLY A 62 -37.36 -25.32 8.81
C GLY A 62 -36.94 -26.41 9.79
N THR A 63 -35.92 -26.13 10.59
CA THR A 63 -35.69 -26.78 11.89
C THR A 63 -34.93 -25.80 12.77
N ASP A 64 -35.63 -25.35 13.81
CA ASP A 64 -35.23 -24.93 15.15
C ASP A 64 -33.86 -24.26 15.46
N SER A 65 -33.90 -23.42 16.49
CA SER A 65 -32.79 -23.18 17.42
C SER A 65 -31.61 -22.31 16.96
N SER A 66 -31.89 -21.01 16.75
CA SER A 66 -31.16 -19.86 17.31
C SER A 66 -29.80 -20.13 18.02
N HIS A 67 -28.75 -20.43 17.25
CA HIS A 67 -27.37 -20.21 17.73
C HIS A 67 -26.41 -19.87 16.59
N MET A 68 -26.72 -18.80 15.84
CA MET A 68 -25.73 -18.14 14.98
C MET A 68 -24.65 -17.51 15.88
N LYS A 69 -23.54 -18.23 16.09
CA LYS A 69 -22.33 -17.64 16.67
C LYS A 69 -21.71 -16.73 15.62
N THR A 70 -22.23 -15.50 15.49
CA THR A 70 -21.56 -14.41 14.79
C THR A 70 -20.22 -14.16 15.48
N ARG A 71 -19.14 -14.70 14.92
CA ARG A 71 -17.79 -14.47 15.45
C ARG A 71 -17.30 -13.13 14.90
N GLU A 72 -17.01 -12.20 15.79
CA GLU A 72 -16.39 -10.93 15.40
C GLU A 72 -15.02 -11.21 14.76
N LEU A 73 -14.81 -10.70 13.55
CA LEU A 73 -13.53 -10.77 12.85
C LEU A 73 -12.63 -9.63 13.32
N LEU A 74 -11.39 -10.00 13.67
CA LEU A 74 -10.34 -9.09 14.09
C LEU A 74 -9.32 -8.93 12.95
N CYS A 75 -9.19 -7.72 12.42
CA CYS A 75 -8.19 -7.37 11.40
C CYS A 75 -6.97 -6.73 12.05
N GLN A 76 -5.82 -6.90 11.40
CA GLN A 76 -4.60 -6.22 11.79
C GLN A 76 -4.54 -4.84 11.12
N GLU A 77 -4.37 -3.81 11.93
CA GLU A 77 -4.11 -2.44 11.51
C GLU A 77 -2.70 -2.01 11.88
N TYR A 78 -2.03 -1.33 10.96
CA TYR A 78 -0.73 -0.73 11.18
C TYR A 78 -0.82 0.79 11.06
N ALA A 79 -0.09 1.50 11.92
CA ALA A 79 0.10 2.94 11.79
C ALA A 79 1.45 3.22 11.14
N LEU A 80 1.44 3.75 9.91
CA LEU A 80 2.62 4.17 9.19
C LEU A 80 2.75 5.69 9.29
N GLN A 81 3.79 6.16 9.96
CA GLN A 81 4.09 7.58 10.11
C GLN A 81 5.05 8.05 9.04
N THR A 82 4.68 9.13 8.37
CA THR A 82 5.54 9.92 7.49
C THR A 82 5.86 11.26 8.14
N ASP A 83 6.54 12.13 7.42
CA ASP A 83 6.87 13.47 7.92
C ASP A 83 5.61 14.29 8.24
N MET A 84 4.56 14.18 7.41
CA MET A 84 3.35 15.00 7.52
C MET A 84 2.09 14.23 7.93
N LEU A 85 2.01 12.94 7.61
CA LEU A 85 0.79 12.14 7.73
C LEU A 85 1.04 10.84 8.51
N ILE A 86 0.02 10.41 9.23
CA ILE A 86 -0.07 9.09 9.84
C ILE A 86 -1.16 8.32 9.09
N TYR A 87 -0.75 7.28 8.39
CA TYR A 87 -1.63 6.38 7.67
C TYR A 87 -2.02 5.21 8.57
N THR A 88 -3.31 4.87 8.60
CA THR A 88 -3.77 3.59 9.16
C THR A 88 -4.00 2.65 8.00
N ILE A 89 -3.27 1.53 7.96
CA ILE A 89 -3.29 0.58 6.85
C ILE A 89 -3.66 -0.82 7.32
N ARG A 90 -4.34 -1.59 6.48
CA ARG A 90 -4.70 -2.99 6.71
C ARG A 90 -4.15 -3.89 5.62
N PRO A 91 -3.66 -5.10 5.93
CA PRO A 91 -3.35 -6.09 4.91
C PRO A 91 -4.59 -6.35 4.05
N LYS A 92 -4.40 -6.49 2.74
CA LYS A 92 -5.51 -6.88 1.85
C LYS A 92 -5.84 -8.37 1.92
N ASP A 93 -4.83 -9.20 2.18
CA ASP A 93 -4.99 -10.65 2.31
C ASP A 93 -5.01 -11.04 3.79
N ASP A 94 -6.18 -11.44 4.28
CA ASP A 94 -6.39 -11.91 5.65
C ASP A 94 -5.94 -13.37 5.87
N LYS A 95 -5.60 -14.11 4.80
CA LYS A 95 -5.25 -15.54 4.92
C LYS A 95 -3.81 -15.75 5.39
N HIS A 96 -2.89 -14.88 4.99
CA HIS A 96 -1.49 -14.93 5.40
C HIS A 96 -0.92 -13.52 5.61
N PRO A 97 -1.46 -12.73 6.56
CA PRO A 97 -0.92 -11.41 6.83
C PRO A 97 0.49 -11.58 7.41
N ALA A 98 1.50 -11.22 6.62
CA ALA A 98 2.86 -11.17 7.12
C ALA A 98 2.96 -10.02 8.11
N LEU A 99 3.48 -10.33 9.30
CA LEU A 99 3.68 -9.34 10.33
C LEU A 99 4.77 -8.36 9.90
N LEU A 100 4.42 -7.07 9.83
CA LEU A 100 5.40 -6.02 9.61
C LEU A 100 6.13 -5.69 10.93
N PRO A 101 7.47 -5.54 10.92
CA PRO A 101 8.22 -5.18 12.10
C PRO A 101 7.88 -3.74 12.49
N VAL A 102 7.37 -3.59 13.71
CA VAL A 102 7.10 -2.28 14.31
C VAL A 102 8.43 -1.66 14.74
N GLY A 103 8.60 -0.37 14.47
CA GLY A 103 9.82 0.36 14.76
C GLY A 103 10.73 0.54 13.54
N GLU A 104 10.50 -0.22 12.47
CA GLU A 104 11.33 -0.16 11.27
C GLU A 104 10.84 0.83 10.22
N LYS A 105 11.77 1.21 9.34
CA LYS A 105 11.47 2.02 8.16
C LYS A 105 10.90 1.16 7.05
N ALA A 106 9.90 1.71 6.38
CA ALA A 106 9.27 1.10 5.23
C ALA A 106 9.13 2.13 4.12
N GLN A 107 9.40 1.69 2.90
CA GLN A 107 9.15 2.44 1.68
C GLN A 107 7.78 2.05 1.14
N PHE A 108 7.02 3.01 0.66
CA PHE A 108 5.71 2.75 0.08
C PHE A 108 5.44 3.61 -1.14
N ARG A 109 4.55 3.11 -1.99
CA ARG A 109 3.93 3.88 -3.05
C ARG A 109 2.42 3.73 -3.00
N LEU A 110 1.71 4.80 -3.30
CA LEU A 110 0.27 4.77 -3.43
C LEU A 110 -0.09 4.42 -4.88
N ASP A 111 -0.91 3.39 -5.05
CA ASP A 111 -1.49 2.97 -6.32
C ASP A 111 -3.01 2.93 -6.16
N LYS A 112 -3.65 4.05 -6.52
CA LYS A 112 -5.09 4.32 -6.33
C LYS A 112 -5.51 4.19 -4.85
N ASP A 113 -6.28 3.16 -4.52
CA ASP A 113 -6.80 2.84 -3.18
C ASP A 113 -5.86 1.93 -2.38
N LYS A 114 -4.76 1.46 -3.00
CA LYS A 114 -3.81 0.55 -2.40
C LYS A 114 -2.50 1.23 -2.06
N MET A 115 -1.91 0.83 -0.95
CA MET A 115 -0.55 1.14 -0.58
C MET A 115 0.32 -0.10 -0.80
N LEU A 116 1.34 0.04 -1.64
CA LEU A 116 2.34 -0.99 -1.87
C LEU A 116 3.53 -0.71 -0.97
N LEU A 117 3.66 -1.51 0.09
CA LEU A 117 4.66 -1.33 1.13
C LEU A 117 5.80 -2.33 0.96
N ARG A 118 7.03 -1.86 1.11
CA ARG A 118 8.27 -2.64 1.18
C ARG A 118 9.00 -2.25 2.45
N VAL A 119 9.42 -3.22 3.25
CA VAL A 119 10.19 -2.99 4.48
C VAL A 119 11.66 -3.23 4.17
N GLU A 120 12.54 -2.31 4.57
CA GLU A 120 13.97 -2.36 4.21
C GLU A 120 14.69 -3.60 4.80
N ASP A 121 14.31 -4.04 6.00
CA ASP A 121 15.02 -5.09 6.75
C ASP A 121 14.36 -6.49 6.72
N MET A 122 13.29 -6.70 5.96
CA MET A 122 12.60 -8.01 5.90
C MET A 122 12.87 -8.77 4.60
N ASP A 123 12.10 -8.42 3.57
CA ASP A 123 12.04 -9.03 2.26
C ASP A 123 11.77 -7.85 1.33
N ASP A 124 12.53 -7.71 0.25
CA ASP A 124 12.33 -6.66 -0.76
C ASP A 124 11.02 -6.78 -1.58
N LYS A 125 10.03 -7.50 -1.02
CA LYS A 125 8.74 -7.79 -1.62
C LYS A 125 7.77 -6.64 -1.34
N GLU A 126 7.14 -6.14 -2.40
CA GLU A 126 5.99 -5.24 -2.28
C GLU A 126 4.77 -6.03 -1.79
N ARG A 127 4.11 -5.51 -0.76
CA ARG A 127 2.89 -6.08 -0.19
C ARG A 127 1.74 -5.09 -0.32
N GLU A 128 0.57 -5.57 -0.73
CA GLU A 128 -0.64 -4.75 -0.89
C GLU A 128 -1.33 -4.52 0.46
N TYR A 129 -1.47 -3.24 0.82
CA TYR A 129 -2.26 -2.76 1.94
C TYR A 129 -3.38 -1.84 1.46
N VAL A 130 -4.48 -1.80 2.20
CA VAL A 130 -5.58 -0.85 2.00
C VAL A 130 -5.43 0.27 3.01
N VAL A 131 -5.58 1.52 2.57
CA VAL A 131 -5.57 2.68 3.48
C VAL A 131 -6.95 2.87 4.08
N VAL A 132 -7.03 2.82 5.41
CA VAL A 132 -8.28 2.98 6.18
C VAL A 132 -8.50 4.43 6.57
N SER A 133 -7.43 5.11 6.99
CA SER A 133 -7.49 6.53 7.37
C SER A 133 -6.15 7.22 7.17
N MET A 134 -6.20 8.53 7.00
CA MET A 134 -5.04 9.42 6.89
C MET A 134 -5.26 10.61 7.82
N VAL A 135 -4.32 10.82 8.74
CA VAL A 135 -4.42 11.88 9.76
C VAL A 135 -3.15 12.73 9.75
N PRO A 136 -3.24 14.08 9.72
CA PRO A 136 -2.07 14.95 9.85
C PRO A 136 -1.34 14.73 11.17
N ARG A 137 -0.01 14.68 11.13
CA ARG A 137 0.84 14.40 12.30
C ARG A 137 0.60 15.41 13.44
N ASP A 138 0.44 16.69 13.12
CA ASP A 138 0.29 17.77 14.11
C ASP A 138 -1.03 17.69 14.91
N SER A 139 -2.02 16.95 14.40
CA SER A 139 -3.30 16.73 15.11
C SER A 139 -3.19 15.73 16.26
N VAL A 140 -2.14 14.90 16.29
CA VAL A 140 -1.90 13.92 17.37
C VAL A 140 -1.25 14.58 18.58
N ASP A 141 -0.39 15.58 18.37
CA ASP A 141 0.19 16.36 19.47
C ASP A 141 -0.87 17.24 20.16
N THR A 142 -1.88 17.70 19.41
CA THR A 142 -2.97 18.51 19.97
C THR A 142 -3.89 17.70 20.90
N THR A 143 -4.16 16.43 20.57
CA THR A 143 -5.00 15.56 21.42
C THR A 143 -4.24 15.01 22.64
N ALA A 144 -2.93 14.76 22.51
CA ALA A 144 -2.08 14.42 23.66
C ALA A 144 -1.86 15.60 24.61
N SER A 145 -1.77 16.83 24.08
CA SER A 145 -1.63 18.05 24.89
C SER A 145 -2.91 18.40 25.65
N ALA A 146 -4.08 18.22 25.03
CA ALA A 146 -5.38 18.43 25.70
C ALA A 146 -5.61 17.45 26.87
N ALA A 147 -5.15 16.21 26.75
CA ALA A 147 -5.24 15.22 27.84
C ALA A 147 -4.26 15.50 29.01
N LYS A 148 -3.16 16.22 28.75
CA LYS A 148 -2.17 16.59 29.78
C LYS A 148 -2.52 17.89 30.51
N ALA A 149 -3.33 18.76 29.89
CA ALA A 149 -3.81 20.01 30.50
C ALA A 149 -5.05 19.83 31.41
N ALA A 150 -5.66 18.65 31.40
CA ALA A 150 -6.85 18.32 32.21
C ALA A 150 -6.54 17.49 33.47
N LYS A 151 -5.26 17.41 33.88
CA LYS A 151 -4.84 16.74 35.13
C LYS A 151 -4.11 17.68 36.06
#